data_AF-A0A9D1AA80-F1
#
_entry.id   AF-A0A9D1AA80-F1
#
_cell.length_a   1.000
_cell.length_b   1.000
_cell.length_c   1.000
_cell.angle_alpha   90.00
_cell.angle_beta   90.00
_cell.angle_gamma   90.00
#
_symmetry.space_group_name_H-M   'P 1'
#
loop_
_entity.id
_entity.type
_entity.pdbx_description
1 polymer ?
#
loop_
_entity_poly.entity_id
_entity_poly.type
_entity_poly.pdbx_seq_one_letter_code
_entity_poly.pdbx_strand_id
1 'polypeptide(L)' 'QQAEYVLYGTYEPFSVTLTHIINNKSGVSFTSYSHTGLPVAVLAQGVGSEAFGGYYDNTEIYQKLAAMLEIQ' A
#
# COMPACT_ATOMS: atom_id res chain seq x y z
N GLN A 1 -16.19 23.68 -3.45
CA GLN A 1 -16.59 22.58 -2.53
C GLN A 1 -16.62 21.23 -3.25
N GLN A 2 -17.69 20.80 -3.95
CA GLN A 2 -17.70 19.46 -4.59
C GLN A 2 -16.62 19.29 -5.69
N ALA A 3 -16.42 20.30 -6.53
CA ALA A 3 -15.42 20.25 -7.60
C ALA A 3 -13.97 20.18 -7.07
N GLU A 4 -13.67 20.91 -6.01
CA GLU A 4 -12.35 20.86 -5.35
C GLU A 4 -12.11 19.50 -4.70
N TYR A 5 -13.12 18.92 -4.07
CA TYR A 5 -13.00 17.57 -3.49
C TYR A 5 -12.70 16.51 -4.56
N VAL A 6 -13.32 16.61 -5.74
CA VAL A 6 -13.02 15.69 -6.85
C VAL A 6 -11.59 15.86 -7.37
N LEU A 7 -11.10 17.10 -7.43
CA LEU A 7 -9.78 17.41 -7.99
C LEU A 7 -8.62 17.24 -7.01
N TYR A 8 -8.88 17.44 -5.71
CA TYR A 8 -7.83 17.55 -4.68
C TYR A 8 -8.09 16.65 -3.47
N GLY A 9 -9.21 15.91 -3.43
CA GLY A 9 -9.61 15.13 -2.27
C GLY A 9 -9.84 16.01 -1.04
N THR A 10 -9.30 15.60 0.10
CA THR A 10 -9.29 16.40 1.33
C THR A 10 -8.06 17.29 1.45
N TYR A 11 -7.21 17.36 0.42
CA TYR A 11 -5.97 18.11 0.44
C TYR A 11 -6.15 19.54 -0.05
N GLU A 12 -5.22 20.41 0.37
CA GLU A 12 -5.21 21.82 0.00
C GLU A 12 -4.77 22.00 -1.48
N PRO A 13 -5.52 22.76 -2.30
CA PRO A 13 -5.27 22.87 -3.75
C PRO A 13 -3.88 23.37 -4.17
N PHE A 14 -3.33 24.37 -3.47
CA PHE A 14 -2.01 24.93 -3.79
C PHE A 14 -0.91 23.88 -3.58
N SER A 15 -0.96 23.15 -2.46
CA SER A 15 -0.02 22.09 -2.11
C SER A 15 -0.07 20.94 -3.13
N VAL A 16 -1.26 20.46 -3.49
CA VAL A 16 -1.41 19.39 -4.49
C VAL A 16 -0.85 19.84 -5.84
N THR A 17 -1.12 21.07 -6.26
CA THR A 17 -0.61 21.62 -7.53
C THR A 17 0.92 21.67 -7.55
N LEU A 18 1.55 22.12 -6.47
CA LEU A 18 3.01 22.10 -6.35
C LEU A 18 3.57 20.67 -6.44
N THR A 19 2.94 19.71 -5.77
CA THR A 19 3.39 18.31 -5.84
C THR A 19 3.25 17.72 -7.23
N HIS A 20 2.21 18.05 -8.01
CA HIS A 20 2.10 17.62 -9.41
C HIS A 20 3.27 18.10 -10.27
N ILE A 21 3.71 19.35 -10.09
CA ILE A 21 4.86 19.91 -10.83
C ILE A 21 6.14 19.15 -10.48
N ILE A 22 6.39 18.93 -9.18
CA ILE A 22 7.60 18.22 -8.73
C ILE A 22 7.57 16.76 -9.19
N ASN A 23 6.42 16.08 -9.05
CA ASN A 23 6.23 14.70 -9.50
C ASN A 23 6.51 14.55 -11.00
N ASN A 24 5.97 15.44 -11.83
CA ASN A 24 6.22 15.43 -13.27
C ASN A 24 7.71 15.60 -13.59
N LYS A 25 8.40 16.53 -12.91
CA LYS A 25 9.84 16.75 -13.06
C LYS A 25 10.69 15.56 -12.59
N SER A 26 10.18 14.79 -11.63
CA SER A 26 10.82 13.59 -11.09
C SER A 26 10.45 12.30 -11.82
N GLY A 27 9.54 12.33 -12.80
CA GLY A 27 9.04 11.12 -13.48
C GLY A 27 8.18 10.22 -12.57
N VAL A 28 7.59 10.78 -11.53
CA VAL A 28 6.71 10.08 -10.57
C VAL A 28 5.26 10.49 -10.83
N SER A 29 4.32 9.58 -10.57
CA SER A 29 2.89 9.88 -10.64
C SER A 29 2.14 9.17 -9.50
N PHE A 30 1.06 9.81 -9.04
CA PHE A 30 0.16 9.29 -8.03
C PHE A 30 -1.26 9.26 -8.61
N THR A 31 -1.99 8.17 -8.38
CA THR A 31 -3.29 7.91 -9.04
C THR A 31 -4.48 7.99 -8.08
N SER A 32 -4.22 8.16 -6.79
CA SER A 32 -5.26 8.24 -5.75
C SER A 32 -4.85 9.25 -4.70
N TYR A 33 -5.85 9.94 -4.12
CA TYR A 33 -5.71 10.73 -2.91
C TYR A 33 -5.94 9.88 -1.64
N SER A 34 -5.93 8.56 -1.77
CA SER A 34 -6.14 7.58 -0.70
C SER A 34 -5.40 6.26 -1.02
N HIS A 35 -5.88 5.14 -0.47
CA HIS A 35 -5.32 3.81 -0.68
C HIS A 35 -5.69 3.23 -2.06
N THR A 36 -4.89 2.26 -2.52
CA THR A 36 -5.18 1.41 -3.68
C THR A 36 -5.15 -0.06 -3.24
N GLY A 37 -5.94 -0.91 -3.90
CA GLY A 37 -6.08 -2.32 -3.54
C GLY A 37 -5.09 -3.27 -4.22
N LEU A 38 -3.90 -2.78 -4.60
CA LEU A 38 -2.89 -3.64 -5.22
C LEU A 38 -2.32 -4.62 -4.19
N PRO A 39 -2.08 -5.89 -4.56
CA PRO A 39 -1.40 -6.84 -3.68
C PRO A 39 -0.04 -6.30 -3.23
N VAL A 40 0.29 -6.51 -1.95
CA VAL A 40 1.55 -6.09 -1.34
C VAL A 40 2.49 -7.28 -1.18
N ALA A 41 3.80 -7.05 -1.35
CA ALA A 41 4.80 -8.08 -1.17
C ALA A 41 4.97 -8.46 0.30
N VAL A 42 5.12 -9.76 0.57
CA VAL A 42 5.57 -10.28 1.88
C VAL A 42 7.01 -10.76 1.72
N LEU A 43 7.90 -10.28 2.60
CA LEU A 43 9.30 -10.70 2.64
C LEU A 43 9.52 -11.53 3.92
N ALA A 44 10.05 -12.73 3.76
CA ALA A 44 10.36 -13.65 4.86
C ALA A 44 11.76 -14.24 4.68
N GLN A 45 12.48 -14.42 5.79
CA GLN A 45 13.82 -15.01 5.79
C GLN A 45 14.01 -15.88 7.04
N GLY A 46 14.65 -17.04 6.86
CA GLY A 46 14.93 -17.99 7.94
C GLY A 46 14.23 -19.34 7.72
N VAL A 47 14.32 -20.20 8.73
CA VAL A 47 13.62 -21.50 8.74
C VAL A 47 12.12 -21.27 8.66
N GLY A 48 11.42 -21.93 7.74
CA GLY A 48 9.97 -21.77 7.53
C GLY A 48 9.57 -20.60 6.64
N SER A 49 10.52 -19.83 6.10
CA SER A 49 10.22 -18.69 5.22
C SER A 49 9.47 -19.08 3.93
N GLU A 50 9.63 -20.33 3.47
CA GLU A 50 8.92 -20.89 2.34
C GLU A 50 7.38 -20.90 2.52
N ALA A 51 6.89 -20.91 3.78
CA ALA A 51 5.46 -20.87 4.07
C ALA A 51 4.79 -19.54 3.66
N PHE A 52 5.59 -18.47 3.46
CA PHE A 52 5.14 -17.14 3.04
C PHE A 52 5.32 -16.88 1.55
N GLY A 53 5.70 -17.89 0.76
CA GLY A 53 5.71 -17.79 -0.70
C GLY A 53 4.31 -17.84 -1.31
N GLY A 54 4.17 -17.28 -2.52
CA GLY A 54 2.92 -17.34 -3.28
C GLY A 54 1.96 -16.18 -3.01
N TYR A 55 0.70 -16.38 -3.40
CA TYR A 55 -0.38 -15.41 -3.27
C TYR A 55 -1.41 -15.90 -2.25
N TYR A 56 -1.72 -15.06 -1.27
CA TYR A 56 -2.64 -15.38 -0.17
C TYR A 56 -3.22 -14.10 0.42
N ASP A 57 -4.31 -14.24 1.17
CA ASP A 57 -4.92 -13.12 1.89
C ASP A 57 -4.09 -12.72 3.12
N ASN A 58 -4.16 -11.45 3.54
CA ASN A 58 -3.37 -10.99 4.68
C ASN A 58 -3.74 -11.70 6.00
N THR A 59 -4.96 -12.22 6.12
CA THR A 59 -5.42 -12.99 7.29
C THR A 59 -4.63 -14.29 7.48
N GLU A 60 -4.11 -14.87 6.40
CA GLU A 60 -3.32 -16.10 6.44
C GLU A 60 -1.94 -15.90 7.09
N ILE A 61 -1.43 -14.65 7.16
CA ILE A 61 -0.16 -14.34 7.82
C ILE A 61 -0.23 -14.74 9.30
N TYR A 62 -1.34 -14.41 9.98
CA TYR A 62 -1.55 -14.81 11.38
C TYR A 62 -1.53 -16.33 11.53
N GLN A 63 -2.27 -17.04 10.68
CA GLN A 63 -2.39 -18.49 10.75
C GLN A 63 -1.04 -19.18 10.54
N LYS A 64 -0.25 -18.70 9.56
CA LYS A 64 1.10 -19.19 9.28
C LYS A 64 2.05 -18.98 10.48
N LEU A 65 2.01 -17.79 11.09
CA LEU A 65 2.80 -17.48 12.29
C LEU A 65 2.38 -18.33 13.49
N ALA A 66 1.09 -18.43 13.77
CA ALA A 66 0.55 -19.24 14.86
C ALA A 66 0.97 -20.71 14.73
N ALA A 67 0.90 -21.27 13.52
CA ALA A 67 1.35 -22.62 13.23
C ALA A 67 2.86 -22.81 13.50
N MET A 68 3.71 -21.85 13.14
CA MET A 68 5.16 -21.93 13.39
C MET A 68 5.55 -21.75 14.86
N LEU A 69 4.76 -20.98 15.61
CA LEU A 69 5.00 -20.73 17.04
C LEU A 69 4.31 -21.77 17.94
N GLU A 70 3.58 -22.72 17.36
CA GLU A 70 2.78 -23.71 18.07
C GLU A 70 1.76 -23.07 19.04
N ILE A 71 1.18 -21.92 18.63
CA ILE A 71 0.17 -21.19 19.41
C ILE A 71 -1.21 -21.49 18.81
N GLN A 72 -2.17 -21.87 19.67
CA GLN A 72 -3.58 -22.12 19.30
C GLN A 72 -4.36 -20.83 19.09
#